data_AF-A0A147BK27-F1
#
_entry.id   AF-A0A147BK27-F1
#
_cell.length_a   1.000
_cell.length_b   1.000
_cell.length_c   1.000
_cell.angle_alpha   90.00
_cell.angle_beta   90.00
_cell.angle_gamma   90.00
#
_symmetry.space_group_name_H-M   'P 1'
#
loop_
_entity.id
_entity.type
_entity.pdbx_description
1 polymer ?
#
loop_
_entity_poly.entity_id
_entity_poly.type
_entity_poly.pdbx_seq_one_letter_code
_entity_poly.pdbx_strand_id
1 'polypeptide(L)'
;MKRDNLFRSVKSGGLGLSHLFVRKLVSRFFFLHDQNHPFLRTIIQMRLANSLTTMLVTSKCTEPAGLSGFLKEVQDAVLFLQARFSMEYLGKVTKKKLRQDLIEILFPAPLYRSLYSQCPGQDVLRRVKRMCVPPAVKSFFFKLHSETLPVKPWLRDRGIFVPWSVDCLLCKTPETIDHVFIYCWDAVFFWDILQRTLKKDFLLSPATIRYLPVEESESVPYDLFIVLGLFCIWK
;
A
#
# COMPACT_ATOMS: atom_id res chain seq x y z
N MET A 1 3.47 12.88 -9.50
CA MET A 1 2.83 11.65 -8.97
C MET A 1 2.08 11.99 -7.69
N LYS A 2 0.75 11.85 -7.66
CA LYS A 2 -0.04 12.05 -6.44
C LYS A 2 0.18 10.88 -5.48
N ARG A 3 0.43 11.18 -4.20
CA ARG A 3 0.65 10.19 -3.12
C ARG A 3 -0.69 9.64 -2.60
N ASP A 4 -1.52 9.14 -3.51
CA ASP A 4 -2.89 8.73 -3.20
C ASP A 4 -2.94 7.34 -2.52
N ASN A 5 -1.82 6.62 -2.54
CA ASN A 5 -1.64 5.31 -1.94
C ASN A 5 -1.48 5.31 -0.41
N LEU A 6 -1.33 6.49 0.22
CA LEU A 6 -1.11 6.61 1.68
C LEU A 6 -2.32 6.15 2.50
N PHE A 7 -3.53 6.25 1.93
CA PHE A 7 -4.79 5.92 2.60
C PHE A 7 -5.04 4.41 2.69
N ARG A 8 -4.35 3.60 1.89
CA ARG A 8 -4.46 2.13 1.97
C ARG A 8 -3.96 1.63 3.31
N SER A 9 -4.50 0.48 3.73
CA SER A 9 -4.13 -0.12 5.01
C SER A 9 -2.63 -0.43 5.07
N VAL A 10 -2.09 -0.45 6.29
CA VAL A 10 -0.71 -0.89 6.55
C VAL A 10 -0.46 -2.30 6.02
N LYS A 11 -1.45 -3.19 6.13
CA LYS A 11 -1.39 -4.56 5.60
C LYS A 11 -1.36 -4.58 4.07
N SER A 12 -1.82 -3.53 3.40
CA SER A 12 -1.85 -3.40 1.94
C SER A 12 -0.73 -2.49 1.41
N GLY A 13 0.31 -2.23 2.22
CA GLY A 13 1.47 -1.43 1.83
C GLY A 13 1.31 0.10 1.97
N GLY A 14 0.17 0.58 2.46
CA GLY A 14 -0.05 2.00 2.73
C GLY A 14 0.32 2.42 4.15
N LEU A 15 -0.08 3.64 4.54
CA LEU A 15 0.11 4.18 5.88
C LEU A 15 -1.15 4.13 6.75
N GLY A 16 -2.30 3.74 6.18
CA GLY A 16 -3.58 3.68 6.88
C GLY A 16 -4.13 5.06 7.24
N LEU A 17 -3.74 6.10 6.51
CA LEU A 17 -4.22 7.46 6.78
C LEU A 17 -5.73 7.58 6.51
N SER A 18 -6.40 8.45 7.24
CA SER A 18 -7.84 8.68 7.05
C SER A 18 -8.08 9.66 5.90
N HIS A 19 -8.87 9.26 4.91
CA HIS A 19 -9.27 10.14 3.81
C HIS A 19 -10.58 10.87 4.12
N LEU A 20 -10.57 12.21 4.15
CA LEU A 20 -11.73 13.03 4.53
C LEU A 20 -12.93 12.82 3.61
N PHE A 21 -12.73 12.73 2.30
CA PHE A 21 -13.82 12.50 1.35
C PHE A 21 -14.48 11.13 1.55
N VAL A 22 -13.70 10.07 1.80
CA VAL A 22 -14.26 8.74 2.10
C VAL A 22 -15.02 8.77 3.42
N ARG A 23 -14.48 9.45 4.45
CA ARG A 23 -15.19 9.63 5.73
C ARG A 23 -16.52 10.36 5.53
N LYS A 24 -16.56 11.41 4.72
CA LYS A 24 -17.79 12.14 4.39
C LYS A 24 -18.79 11.23 3.69
N LEU A 25 -18.40 10.54 2.61
CA LEU A 25 -19.28 9.61 1.87
C LEU A 25 -19.92 8.57 2.80
N VAL A 26 -19.10 7.87 3.59
CA VAL A 26 -19.60 6.85 4.54
C VAL A 26 -20.52 7.49 5.58
N SER A 27 -20.16 8.63 6.14
CA SER A 27 -21.00 9.32 7.12
C SER A 27 -22.37 9.74 6.55
N ARG A 28 -22.42 10.23 5.30
CA ARG A 28 -23.66 10.68 4.66
C ARG A 28 -24.56 9.51 4.25
N PHE A 29 -23.97 8.44 3.73
CA PHE A 29 -24.71 7.22 3.43
C PHE A 29 -25.34 6.61 4.68
N PHE A 30 -24.56 6.47 5.76
CA PHE A 30 -25.10 5.91 7.00
C PHE A 30 -26.03 6.85 7.76
N PHE A 31 -25.98 8.16 7.50
CA PHE A 31 -27.04 9.05 7.92
C PHE A 31 -28.37 8.62 7.29
N LEU A 32 -28.42 8.31 5.99
CA LEU A 32 -29.64 7.82 5.36
C LEU A 32 -30.03 6.41 5.82
N HIS A 33 -29.05 5.50 5.88
CA HIS A 33 -29.27 4.08 6.15
C HIS A 33 -29.74 3.79 7.57
N ASP A 34 -29.13 4.40 8.59
CA ASP A 34 -29.39 4.11 10.01
C ASP A 34 -30.43 5.06 10.64
N GLN A 35 -31.11 5.88 9.83
CA GLN A 35 -31.98 6.95 10.32
C GLN A 35 -33.28 6.39 10.93
N ASN A 36 -33.36 6.39 12.26
CA ASN A 36 -34.51 5.88 13.00
C ASN A 36 -35.45 6.98 13.51
N HIS A 37 -35.01 8.23 13.56
CA HIS A 37 -35.81 9.32 14.10
C HIS A 37 -37.01 9.62 13.18
N PRO A 38 -38.27 9.56 13.65
CA PRO A 38 -39.47 9.71 12.82
C PRO A 38 -39.47 10.99 11.98
N PHE A 39 -39.18 12.13 12.62
CA PHE A 39 -39.10 13.43 11.93
C PHE A 39 -38.07 13.46 10.79
N LEU A 40 -36.86 12.91 11.02
CA LEU A 40 -35.81 12.90 10.01
C LEU A 40 -36.15 11.96 8.85
N ARG A 41 -36.81 10.83 9.12
CA ARG A 41 -37.31 9.93 8.07
C ARG A 41 -38.35 10.62 7.20
N THR A 42 -39.28 11.37 7.79
CA THR A 42 -40.27 12.14 7.03
C THR A 42 -39.60 13.19 6.14
N ILE A 43 -38.61 13.93 6.65
CA ILE A 43 -37.86 14.91 5.85
C ILE A 43 -37.15 14.23 4.68
N ILE A 44 -36.45 13.13 4.95
CA ILE A 44 -35.74 12.34 3.93
C ILE A 44 -36.71 11.84 2.87
N GLN A 45 -37.85 11.27 3.27
CA GLN A 45 -38.87 10.81 2.34
C GLN A 45 -39.41 11.97 1.51
N MET A 46 -39.80 13.09 2.11
CA MET A 46 -40.36 14.22 1.37
C MET A 46 -39.36 14.89 0.42
N ARG A 47 -38.05 14.87 0.74
CA ARG A 47 -37.03 15.61 -0.01
C ARG A 47 -36.22 14.75 -0.98
N LEU A 48 -35.94 13.49 -0.63
CA LEU A 48 -35.00 12.63 -1.38
C LEU A 48 -35.68 11.49 -2.13
N ALA A 49 -36.93 11.16 -1.80
CA ALA A 49 -37.69 10.07 -2.41
C ALA A 49 -37.65 10.05 -3.95
N ASN A 50 -37.91 11.20 -4.58
CA ASN A 50 -37.97 11.30 -6.05
C ASN A 50 -36.59 11.09 -6.70
N SER A 51 -35.51 11.32 -5.96
CA SER A 51 -34.13 11.20 -6.46
C SER A 51 -33.44 9.88 -6.15
N LEU A 52 -33.90 9.16 -5.12
CA LEU A 52 -33.30 7.92 -4.62
C LEU A 52 -34.34 6.79 -4.59
N THR A 53 -35.02 6.59 -5.72
CA THR A 53 -36.13 5.62 -5.88
C THR A 53 -35.71 4.16 -5.62
N THR A 54 -34.43 3.86 -5.74
CA THR A 54 -33.83 2.54 -5.45
C THR A 54 -33.68 2.24 -3.96
N MET A 55 -33.73 3.26 -3.09
CA MET A 55 -33.63 3.11 -1.62
C MET A 55 -34.90 3.53 -0.89
N LEU A 56 -35.65 4.47 -1.43
CA LEU A 56 -36.81 5.07 -0.79
C LEU A 56 -38.06 4.78 -1.62
N VAL A 57 -39.03 4.09 -1.00
CA VAL A 57 -40.35 3.87 -1.59
C VAL A 57 -41.29 4.96 -1.08
N THR A 58 -42.01 5.59 -1.99
CA THR A 58 -42.95 6.69 -1.73
C THR A 58 -44.16 6.53 -2.65
N SER A 59 -45.36 6.75 -2.11
CA SER A 59 -46.60 6.64 -2.85
C SER A 59 -47.06 7.97 -3.46
N LYS A 60 -46.69 9.12 -2.88
CA LYS A 60 -46.96 10.47 -3.39
C LYS A 60 -45.96 11.48 -2.81
N CYS A 61 -45.18 12.15 -3.65
CA CYS A 61 -44.36 13.30 -3.25
C CYS A 61 -44.48 14.41 -4.29
N THR A 62 -44.86 15.61 -3.85
CA THR A 62 -44.70 16.85 -4.62
C THR A 62 -43.23 17.06 -4.98
N GLU A 63 -42.94 17.58 -6.18
CA GLU A 63 -41.56 17.85 -6.60
C GLU A 63 -40.85 18.75 -5.57
N PRO A 64 -39.76 18.28 -4.95
CA PRO A 64 -39.07 19.07 -3.94
C PRO A 64 -38.37 20.26 -4.61
N ALA A 65 -38.47 21.44 -3.99
CA ALA A 65 -37.58 22.56 -4.31
C ALA A 65 -36.11 22.08 -4.22
N GLY A 66 -35.26 22.56 -5.13
CA GLY A 66 -33.91 22.04 -5.37
C GLY A 66 -33.13 21.71 -4.10
N LEU A 67 -32.48 20.54 -4.09
CA LEU A 67 -31.71 20.06 -2.95
C LEU A 67 -30.45 20.90 -2.76
N SER A 68 -30.25 21.40 -1.54
CA SER A 68 -29.07 22.19 -1.17
C SER A 68 -28.53 21.76 0.21
N GLY A 69 -27.28 22.11 0.48
CA GLY A 69 -26.62 21.82 1.76
C GLY A 69 -26.47 20.32 2.04
N PHE A 70 -26.75 19.92 3.28
CA PHE A 70 -26.48 18.58 3.78
C PHE A 70 -27.27 17.48 3.04
N LEU A 71 -28.53 17.71 2.70
CA LEU A 71 -29.35 16.70 1.99
C LEU A 71 -28.85 16.46 0.57
N LYS A 72 -28.28 17.47 -0.09
CA LYS A 72 -27.59 17.30 -1.36
C LYS A 72 -26.34 16.44 -1.21
N GLU A 73 -25.52 16.68 -0.17
CA GLU A 73 -24.36 15.82 0.11
C GLU A 73 -24.77 14.35 0.36
N VAL A 74 -25.93 14.11 0.98
CA VAL A 74 -26.48 12.76 1.17
C VAL A 74 -26.88 12.14 -0.16
N GLN A 75 -27.61 12.86 -1.00
CA GLN A 75 -27.98 12.41 -2.35
C GLN A 75 -26.73 12.06 -3.17
N ASP A 76 -25.77 12.97 -3.26
CA ASP A 76 -24.54 12.80 -4.02
C ASP A 76 -23.74 11.60 -3.51
N ALA A 77 -23.67 11.41 -2.18
CA ALA A 77 -22.99 10.25 -1.59
C ALA A 77 -23.66 8.93 -1.96
N VAL A 78 -25.00 8.87 -1.95
CA VAL A 78 -25.75 7.66 -2.30
C VAL A 78 -25.58 7.35 -3.77
N LEU A 79 -25.75 8.32 -4.66
CA LEU A 79 -25.55 8.14 -6.10
C LEU A 79 -24.11 7.69 -6.41
N PHE A 80 -23.12 8.26 -5.74
CA PHE A 80 -21.72 7.87 -5.87
C PHE A 80 -21.49 6.40 -5.48
N LEU A 81 -22.16 5.91 -4.44
CA LEU A 81 -22.05 4.53 -3.96
C LEU A 81 -22.83 3.56 -4.84
N GLN A 82 -24.02 3.92 -5.31
CA GLN A 82 -24.84 3.10 -6.21
C GLN A 82 -24.16 2.84 -7.55
N ALA A 83 -23.35 3.78 -8.03
CA ALA A 83 -22.53 3.59 -9.23
C ALA A 83 -21.39 2.55 -9.04
N ARG A 84 -21.08 2.14 -7.80
CA ARG A 84 -19.91 1.30 -7.47
C ARG A 84 -20.26 -0.01 -6.76
N PHE A 85 -21.40 -0.06 -6.08
CA PHE A 85 -21.81 -1.20 -5.26
C PHE A 85 -23.25 -1.56 -5.54
N SER A 86 -23.57 -2.86 -5.42
CA SER A 86 -24.95 -3.33 -5.50
C SER A 86 -25.77 -2.87 -4.29
N MET A 87 -27.08 -2.73 -4.49
CA MET A 87 -27.99 -2.37 -3.39
C MET A 87 -28.03 -3.41 -2.28
N GLU A 88 -27.88 -4.69 -2.62
CA GLU A 88 -27.82 -5.76 -1.62
C GLU A 88 -26.60 -5.62 -0.70
N TYR A 89 -25.43 -5.29 -1.27
CA TYR A 89 -24.23 -5.03 -0.49
C TYR A 89 -24.41 -3.80 0.40
N LEU A 90 -24.93 -2.70 -0.16
CA LEU A 90 -25.13 -1.44 0.57
C LEU A 90 -26.12 -1.58 1.73
N GLY A 91 -27.12 -2.46 1.65
CA GLY A 91 -28.07 -2.71 2.73
C GLY A 91 -27.53 -3.54 3.91
N LYS A 92 -26.41 -4.26 3.72
CA LYS A 92 -25.84 -5.16 4.75
C LYS A 92 -24.47 -4.71 5.27
N VAL A 93 -23.78 -3.83 4.53
CA VAL A 93 -22.40 -3.44 4.84
C VAL A 93 -22.29 -2.64 6.14
N THR A 94 -21.18 -2.81 6.87
CA THR A 94 -20.87 -1.99 8.05
C THR A 94 -20.06 -0.74 7.68
N LYS A 95 -20.11 0.31 8.52
CA LYS A 95 -19.32 1.57 8.35
C LYS A 95 -17.83 1.30 8.10
N LYS A 96 -17.26 0.36 8.85
CA LYS A 96 -15.84 0.00 8.76
C LYS A 96 -15.51 -0.69 7.44
N LYS A 97 -16.36 -1.63 7.01
CA LYS A 97 -16.17 -2.42 5.79
C LYS A 97 -16.33 -1.55 4.54
N LEU A 98 -17.41 -0.75 4.48
CA LEU A 98 -17.64 0.19 3.37
C LEU A 98 -16.46 1.17 3.18
N ARG A 99 -15.94 1.71 4.29
CA ARG A 99 -14.76 2.59 4.25
C ARG A 99 -13.54 1.89 3.66
N GLN A 100 -13.29 0.65 4.05
CA GLN A 100 -12.13 -0.10 3.57
C GLN A 100 -12.27 -0.40 2.06
N ASP A 101 -13.44 -0.88 1.65
CA ASP A 101 -13.69 -1.26 0.25
C ASP A 101 -13.65 -0.03 -0.67
N LEU A 102 -14.16 1.12 -0.22
CA LEU A 102 -13.99 2.41 -0.91
C LEU A 102 -12.52 2.83 -1.05
N ILE A 103 -11.71 2.65 -0.02
CA ILE A 103 -10.27 2.97 -0.09
C ILE A 103 -9.57 2.07 -1.11
N GLU A 104 -9.95 0.80 -1.18
CA GLU A 104 -9.37 -0.16 -2.12
C GLU A 104 -9.76 0.14 -3.57
N ILE A 105 -11.00 0.59 -3.82
CA ILE A 105 -11.48 0.97 -5.16
C ILE A 105 -10.94 2.32 -5.61
N LEU A 106 -10.93 3.32 -4.74
CA LEU A 106 -10.60 4.71 -5.13
C LEU A 106 -9.10 4.98 -5.21
N PHE A 107 -8.30 4.26 -4.43
CA PHE A 107 -6.86 4.49 -4.37
C PHE A 107 -6.11 3.29 -4.92
N PRO A 108 -5.21 3.47 -5.90
CA PRO A 108 -4.44 2.37 -6.46
C PRO A 108 -3.52 1.75 -5.41
N ALA A 109 -3.09 0.50 -5.66
CA ALA A 109 -2.05 -0.13 -4.87
C ALA A 109 -0.80 0.78 -4.86
N PRO A 110 -0.07 0.87 -3.73
CA PRO A 110 1.13 1.67 -3.66
C PRO A 110 2.18 1.14 -4.64
N LEU A 111 2.30 1.79 -5.81
CA LEU A 111 3.46 1.64 -6.68
C LEU A 111 4.56 2.53 -6.11
N TYR A 112 5.31 2.00 -5.14
CA TYR A 112 6.64 2.54 -4.87
C TYR A 112 7.49 2.18 -6.08
N ARG A 113 8.13 3.17 -6.71
CA ARG A 113 9.03 3.08 -7.88
C ARG A 113 9.56 1.66 -8.17
N SER A 114 8.73 0.82 -8.79
CA SER A 114 9.07 -0.57 -9.03
C SER A 114 9.54 -0.67 -10.47
N LEU A 115 10.86 -0.76 -10.65
CA LEU A 115 11.45 -1.01 -11.96
C LEU A 115 10.97 -2.33 -12.58
N TYR A 116 10.50 -3.27 -11.74
CA TYR A 116 10.07 -4.61 -12.13
C TYR A 116 8.57 -4.79 -11.85
N SER A 117 7.74 -3.97 -12.47
CA SER A 117 6.28 -4.18 -12.44
C SER A 117 5.95 -5.52 -13.10
N GLN A 118 5.11 -6.34 -12.44
CA GLN A 118 4.67 -7.69 -12.85
C GLN A 118 5.54 -8.89 -12.42
N CYS A 119 6.66 -8.69 -11.71
CA CYS A 119 7.41 -9.81 -11.14
C CYS A 119 6.71 -10.42 -9.90
N PRO A 120 6.94 -11.73 -9.61
CA PRO A 120 6.53 -12.33 -8.34
C PRO A 120 7.17 -11.58 -7.15
N GLY A 121 6.45 -11.48 -6.03
CA GLY A 121 6.95 -10.82 -4.81
C GLY A 121 6.58 -9.34 -4.65
N GLN A 122 5.53 -8.83 -5.30
CA GLN A 122 5.08 -7.44 -5.13
C GLN A 122 4.60 -7.11 -3.69
N ASP A 123 4.28 -8.13 -2.92
CA ASP A 123 3.93 -8.04 -1.50
C ASP A 123 5.17 -8.03 -0.58
N VAL A 124 6.40 -7.96 -1.12
CA VAL A 124 7.65 -7.97 -0.34
C VAL A 124 7.67 -6.93 0.77
N LEU A 125 7.26 -5.68 0.50
CA LEU A 125 7.22 -4.63 1.53
C LEU A 125 6.19 -4.95 2.62
N ARG A 126 5.09 -5.63 2.28
CA ARG A 126 4.11 -6.13 3.24
C ARG A 126 4.70 -7.28 4.06
N ARG A 127 5.44 -8.21 3.45
CA ARG A 127 6.14 -9.30 4.16
C ARG A 127 7.19 -8.74 5.13
N VAL A 128 8.12 -7.93 4.64
CA VAL A 128 9.18 -7.30 5.45
C VAL A 128 8.62 -6.45 6.59
N LYS A 129 7.50 -5.75 6.36
CA LYS A 129 6.84 -5.00 7.43
C LYS A 129 6.32 -5.91 8.56
N ARG A 130 5.86 -7.13 8.23
CA ARG A 130 5.36 -8.14 9.17
C ARG A 130 6.48 -8.93 9.85
N MET A 131 7.66 -9.04 9.23
CA MET A 131 8.81 -9.73 9.82
C MET A 131 9.18 -9.15 11.20
N CYS A 132 9.57 -10.03 12.12
CA CYS A 132 10.08 -9.71 13.45
C CYS A 132 11.55 -9.28 13.39
N VAL A 133 11.85 -8.22 12.63
CA VAL A 133 13.20 -7.64 12.50
C VAL A 133 13.25 -6.20 13.01
N PRO A 134 14.43 -5.68 13.43
CA PRO A 134 14.57 -4.32 13.91
C PRO A 134 14.06 -3.26 12.91
N PRO A 135 13.53 -2.11 13.37
CA PRO A 135 13.06 -1.03 12.49
C PRO A 135 14.13 -0.50 11.51
N ALA A 136 15.40 -0.53 11.92
CA ALA A 136 16.53 -0.16 11.06
C ALA A 136 16.64 -1.07 9.82
N VAL A 137 16.44 -2.38 10.00
CA VAL A 137 16.45 -3.37 8.91
C VAL A 137 15.30 -3.11 7.94
N LYS A 138 14.10 -2.82 8.45
CA LYS A 138 12.94 -2.48 7.61
C LYS A 138 13.18 -1.21 6.79
N SER A 139 13.77 -0.20 7.43
CA SER A 139 14.09 1.07 6.78
C SER A 139 15.18 0.92 5.72
N PHE A 140 16.20 0.12 6.02
CA PHE A 140 17.23 -0.28 5.06
C PHE A 140 16.61 -0.99 3.85
N PHE A 141 15.81 -2.03 4.08
CA PHE A 141 15.22 -2.82 3.01
C PHE A 141 14.30 -1.97 2.14
N PHE A 142 13.53 -1.05 2.73
CA PHE A 142 12.74 -0.09 1.95
C PHE A 142 13.60 0.75 1.01
N LYS A 143 14.76 1.25 1.47
CA LYS A 143 15.69 2.01 0.64
C LYS A 143 16.32 1.15 -0.46
N LEU A 144 16.67 -0.11 -0.15
CA LEU A 144 17.16 -1.08 -1.12
C LEU A 144 16.13 -1.34 -2.22
N HIS A 145 14.90 -1.66 -1.82
CA HIS A 145 13.79 -1.95 -2.73
C HIS A 145 13.43 -0.77 -3.65
N SER A 146 13.52 0.46 -3.13
CA SER A 146 13.18 1.70 -3.87
C SER A 146 14.37 2.37 -4.57
N GLU A 147 15.55 1.73 -4.59
CA GLU A 147 16.79 2.28 -5.16
C GLU A 147 17.18 3.65 -4.59
N THR A 148 16.90 3.86 -3.31
CA THR A 148 17.31 5.05 -2.56
C THR A 148 18.33 4.72 -1.48
N LEU A 149 19.01 3.59 -1.61
CA LEU A 149 20.10 3.24 -0.72
C LEU A 149 21.30 4.14 -1.05
N PRO A 150 21.93 4.79 -0.06
CA PRO A 150 22.96 5.80 -0.29
C PRO A 150 24.32 5.17 -0.59
N VAL A 151 24.39 4.36 -1.65
CA VAL A 151 25.65 3.84 -2.19
C VAL A 151 26.45 4.96 -2.85
N LYS A 152 27.78 4.81 -3.00
CA LYS A 152 28.66 5.88 -3.47
C LYS A 152 28.24 6.48 -4.83
N PRO A 153 27.93 5.70 -5.88
CA PRO A 153 27.44 6.27 -7.14
C PRO A 153 26.15 7.08 -6.96
N TRP A 154 25.19 6.56 -6.18
CA TRP A 154 23.93 7.24 -5.90
C TRP A 154 24.13 8.59 -5.18
N LEU A 155 25.08 8.66 -4.24
CA LEU A 155 25.44 9.90 -3.55
C LEU A 155 26.03 10.92 -4.52
N ARG A 156 26.96 10.50 -5.39
CA ARG A 156 27.55 11.34 -6.44
C ARG A 156 26.48 11.89 -7.39
N ASP A 157 25.57 11.04 -7.86
CA ASP A 157 24.48 11.43 -8.77
C ASP A 157 23.52 12.46 -8.14
N ARG A 158 23.47 12.50 -6.81
CA ARG A 158 22.68 13.48 -6.03
C ARG A 158 23.46 14.75 -5.68
N GLY A 159 24.70 14.89 -6.16
CA GLY A 159 25.58 16.01 -5.84
C GLY A 159 26.10 15.99 -4.39
N ILE A 160 26.01 14.86 -3.70
CA ILE A 160 26.58 14.70 -2.35
C ILE A 160 28.05 14.35 -2.49
N PHE A 161 28.91 15.04 -1.75
CA PHE A 161 30.35 14.78 -1.76
C PHE A 161 30.66 13.36 -1.28
N VAL A 162 31.37 12.60 -2.11
CA VAL A 162 31.88 11.26 -1.80
C VAL A 162 33.41 11.34 -1.74
N PRO A 163 34.03 11.07 -0.59
CA PRO A 163 35.48 11.04 -0.48
C PRO A 163 36.11 9.99 -1.41
N TRP A 164 37.26 10.35 -1.99
CA TRP A 164 38.14 9.46 -2.77
C TRP A 164 37.53 9.04 -4.10
N SER A 165 36.99 7.83 -4.20
CA SER A 165 36.34 7.30 -5.41
C SER A 165 34.98 6.70 -5.08
N VAL A 166 34.12 6.58 -6.09
CA VAL A 166 32.89 5.78 -6.03
C VAL A 166 33.14 4.28 -6.18
N ASP A 167 34.37 3.91 -6.52
CA ASP A 167 34.71 2.52 -6.74
C ASP A 167 34.90 1.78 -5.40
N CYS A 168 34.57 0.51 -5.42
CA CYS A 168 34.84 -0.43 -4.35
C CYS A 168 36.37 -0.56 -4.15
N LEU A 169 36.80 -0.57 -2.89
CA LEU A 169 38.21 -0.66 -2.54
C LEU A 169 38.82 -2.01 -2.95
N LEU A 170 38.04 -3.09 -2.90
CA LEU A 170 38.46 -4.45 -3.21
C LEU A 170 38.43 -4.73 -4.71
N CYS A 171 37.30 -4.43 -5.36
CA CYS A 171 37.06 -4.85 -6.75
C CYS A 171 37.42 -3.79 -7.79
N LYS A 172 37.67 -2.53 -7.38
CA LYS A 172 37.99 -1.40 -8.26
C LYS A 172 36.92 -1.09 -9.31
N THR A 173 35.67 -1.47 -9.06
CA THR A 173 34.49 -1.17 -9.89
C THR A 173 33.53 -0.26 -9.13
N PRO A 174 32.64 0.50 -9.81
CA PRO A 174 31.67 1.36 -9.15
C PRO A 174 30.84 0.61 -8.11
N GLU A 175 30.74 1.17 -6.91
CA GLU A 175 30.07 0.56 -5.77
C GLU A 175 28.54 0.70 -5.87
N THR A 176 27.94 0.09 -6.89
CA THR A 176 26.49 0.06 -7.10
C THR A 176 25.80 -0.87 -6.11
N ILE A 177 24.47 -0.81 -5.99
CA ILE A 177 23.68 -1.74 -5.17
C ILE A 177 24.01 -3.19 -5.56
N ASP A 178 24.00 -3.49 -6.84
CA ASP A 178 24.24 -4.85 -7.34
C ASP A 178 25.68 -5.29 -7.05
N HIS A 179 26.65 -4.38 -7.17
CA HIS A 179 28.02 -4.67 -6.77
C HIS A 179 28.12 -4.98 -5.27
N VAL A 180 27.64 -4.09 -4.41
CA VAL A 180 27.76 -4.24 -2.94
C VAL A 180 27.15 -5.53 -2.43
N PHE A 181 25.97 -5.92 -2.94
CA PHE A 181 25.24 -7.06 -2.38
C PHE A 181 25.41 -8.37 -3.12
N ILE A 182 25.91 -8.38 -4.36
CA ILE A 182 25.97 -9.59 -5.19
C ILE A 182 27.39 -9.85 -5.67
N TYR A 183 28.05 -8.85 -6.26
CA TYR A 183 29.29 -9.08 -7.02
C TYR A 183 30.58 -8.72 -6.27
N CYS A 184 30.50 -8.01 -5.15
CA CYS A 184 31.65 -7.70 -4.32
C CYS A 184 32.19 -8.98 -3.68
N TRP A 185 33.52 -9.12 -3.58
CA TRP A 185 34.15 -10.27 -2.93
C TRP A 185 33.59 -10.54 -1.53
N ASP A 186 33.42 -9.50 -0.72
CA ASP A 186 32.85 -9.62 0.64
C ASP A 186 31.44 -10.21 0.61
N ALA A 187 30.60 -9.78 -0.33
CA ALA A 187 29.25 -10.32 -0.49
C ALA A 187 29.27 -11.77 -0.96
N VAL A 188 30.10 -12.10 -1.95
CA VAL A 188 30.25 -13.47 -2.47
C VAL A 188 30.64 -14.43 -1.34
N PHE A 189 31.65 -14.07 -0.55
CA PHE A 189 32.08 -14.90 0.59
C PHE A 189 31.00 -15.01 1.68
N PHE A 190 30.33 -13.89 2.00
CA PHE A 190 29.25 -13.87 2.98
C PHE A 190 28.12 -14.84 2.59
N TRP A 191 27.68 -14.76 1.34
CA TRP A 191 26.59 -15.59 0.82
C TRP A 191 26.97 -17.07 0.76
N ASP A 192 28.19 -17.39 0.31
CA ASP A 192 28.69 -18.76 0.27
C ASP A 192 28.68 -19.41 1.67
N ILE A 193 29.15 -18.69 2.69
CA ILE A 193 29.14 -19.16 4.08
C ILE A 193 27.70 -19.34 4.58
N LEU A 194 26.81 -18.37 4.31
CA LEU A 194 25.42 -18.42 4.77
C LEU A 194 24.64 -19.56 4.10
N GLN A 195 24.78 -19.74 2.79
CA GLN A 195 24.12 -20.81 2.02
C GLN A 195 24.55 -22.19 2.53
N ARG A 196 25.85 -22.39 2.79
CA ARG A 196 26.37 -23.64 3.37
C ARG A 196 25.84 -23.90 4.77
N THR A 197 25.70 -22.86 5.59
CA THR A 197 25.19 -22.97 6.96
C THR A 197 23.70 -23.32 6.97
N LEU A 198 22.91 -22.71 6.08
CA LEU A 198 21.48 -22.96 5.94
C LEU A 198 21.15 -24.20 5.09
N LYS A 199 22.16 -24.79 4.44
CA LYS A 199 22.00 -25.89 3.47
C LYS A 199 20.96 -25.58 2.39
N LYS A 200 20.91 -24.32 1.95
CA LYS A 200 19.96 -23.81 0.97
C LYS A 200 20.68 -22.89 -0.01
N ASP A 201 20.48 -23.14 -1.29
CA ASP A 201 20.98 -22.26 -2.34
C ASP A 201 20.04 -21.08 -2.59
N PHE A 202 20.62 -19.89 -2.59
CA PHE A 202 19.91 -18.65 -2.93
C PHE A 202 20.31 -18.21 -4.33
N LEU A 203 19.31 -18.03 -5.20
CA LEU A 203 19.51 -17.42 -6.49
C LEU A 203 19.63 -15.90 -6.32
N LEU A 204 20.85 -15.39 -6.19
CA LEU A 204 21.13 -13.97 -5.99
C LEU A 204 21.18 -13.25 -7.34
N SER A 205 20.28 -12.28 -7.51
CA SER A 205 20.18 -11.43 -8.67
C SER A 205 19.66 -10.05 -8.23
N PRO A 206 19.85 -8.99 -9.03
CA PRO A 206 19.34 -7.66 -8.71
C PRO A 206 17.83 -7.65 -8.39
N ALA A 207 17.06 -8.51 -9.05
CA ALA A 207 15.63 -8.66 -8.78
C ALA A 207 15.38 -9.43 -7.48
N THR A 208 16.03 -10.58 -7.27
CA THR A 208 15.73 -11.45 -6.12
C THR A 208 16.07 -10.79 -4.78
N ILE A 209 17.15 -10.02 -4.69
CA ILE A 209 17.49 -9.28 -3.46
C ILE A 209 16.48 -8.17 -3.12
N ARG A 210 15.72 -7.68 -4.10
CA ARG A 210 14.75 -6.57 -3.93
C ARG A 210 13.31 -7.05 -3.74
N TYR A 211 12.95 -8.20 -4.31
CA TYR A 211 11.57 -8.73 -4.30
C TYR A 211 11.40 -10.01 -3.50
N LEU A 212 12.51 -10.66 -3.11
CA LEU A 212 12.54 -11.88 -2.30
C LEU A 212 11.48 -12.90 -2.76
N PRO A 213 11.55 -13.43 -3.99
CA PRO A 213 10.57 -14.39 -4.51
C PRO A 213 10.78 -15.77 -3.86
N VAL A 214 10.55 -15.84 -2.55
CA VAL A 214 10.62 -17.07 -1.76
C VAL A 214 9.23 -17.69 -1.75
N GLU A 215 9.15 -18.99 -1.96
CA GLU A 215 7.89 -19.74 -1.98
C GLU A 215 7.31 -19.84 -0.56
N GLU A 216 5.99 -19.62 -0.41
CA GLU A 216 5.29 -19.74 0.88
C GLU A 216 5.23 -21.18 1.43
N SER A 217 5.65 -22.17 0.63
CA SER A 217 5.65 -23.60 0.96
C SER A 217 6.77 -24.02 1.91
N GLU A 218 7.78 -23.16 2.13
CA GLU A 218 8.94 -23.51 2.95
C GLU A 218 8.68 -23.25 4.44
N SER A 219 8.94 -24.27 5.28
CA SER A 219 8.76 -24.18 6.75
C SER A 219 9.74 -23.22 7.43
N VAL A 220 10.83 -22.87 6.74
CA VAL A 220 11.90 -22.00 7.21
C VAL A 220 11.76 -20.62 6.56
N PRO A 221 11.81 -19.51 7.34
CA PRO A 221 11.66 -18.15 6.80
C PRO A 221 12.96 -17.68 6.13
N TYR A 222 13.27 -18.20 4.94
CA TYR A 222 14.47 -17.83 4.18
C TYR A 222 14.51 -16.35 3.77
N ASP A 223 13.35 -15.75 3.53
CA ASP A 223 13.22 -14.31 3.26
C ASP A 223 13.75 -13.45 4.41
N LEU A 224 13.52 -13.87 5.66
CA LEU A 224 14.06 -13.21 6.84
C LEU A 224 15.59 -13.32 6.92
N PHE A 225 16.15 -14.50 6.65
CA PHE A 225 17.61 -14.70 6.61
C PHE A 225 18.27 -13.86 5.53
N ILE A 226 17.68 -13.78 4.32
CA ILE A 226 18.20 -12.95 3.24
C ILE A 226 18.16 -11.47 3.62
N VAL A 227 17.05 -10.98 4.20
CA VAL A 227 16.93 -9.57 4.63
C VAL A 227 17.96 -9.21 5.69
N LEU A 228 18.17 -10.09 6.68
CA LEU A 228 19.19 -9.88 7.71
C LEU A 228 20.59 -9.94 7.12
N GLY A 229 20.87 -10.88 6.20
CA GLY A 229 22.15 -11.00 5.51
C GLY A 229 22.49 -9.74 4.70
N LEU A 230 21.53 -9.23 3.92
CA LEU A 230 21.68 -7.96 3.20
C LEU A 230 21.96 -6.80 4.16
N PHE A 231 21.28 -6.75 5.31
CA PHE A 231 21.53 -5.71 6.30
C PHE A 231 22.91 -5.84 6.95
N CYS A 232 23.42 -7.05 7.16
CA CYS A 232 24.77 -7.30 7.68
C CYS A 232 25.85 -6.86 6.69
N ILE A 233 25.69 -7.15 5.39
CA ILE A 233 26.63 -6.68 4.34
C ILE A 233 26.67 -5.16 4.29
N TRP A 234 25.54 -4.49 4.53
CA TRP A 234 25.45 -3.03 4.51
C TRP A 234 26.06 -2.33 5.75
N LYS A 235 26.21 -3.06 6.87
CA LYS A 235 26.51 -2.50 8.18
C LYS A 235 28.00 -2.47 8.49
#